data_AF-A0A4Q1RUF4-F1
#
_entry.id   AF-A0A4Q1RUF4-F1
#
_cell.length_a   1.000
_cell.length_b   1.000
_cell.length_c   1.000
_cell.angle_alpha   90.00
_cell.angle_beta   90.00
_cell.angle_gamma   90.00
#
_symmetry.space_group_name_H-M   'P 1'
#
loop_
_entity.id
_entity.type
_entity.pdbx_description
1 polymer ?
#
loop_
_entity_poly.entity_id
_entity_poly.type
_entity_poly.pdbx_seq_one_letter_code
_entity_poly.pdbx_strand_id
1 'polypeptide(L)'
;MPAPLPRQGRRGRTASRAASLAAATLALSLSLSACSSDGAGGAPAADSSAPSPSPTPTVDRAAYRHTLTGALGPLNSALRAVDSAHEGSALNTALDTASSRADAAADALQMTATPDDASPGNSQLVSALRALGQDLKSAGSAGGGRCATSPRVTLGSAQSPQSVQAAGRALTALGYDTTLHLPRTQPAQHRRLTNGTLVRDGSRGGLGRLTVKNGTARDAVVTLTRANRTAFSLYVRHGSNATVRSVNSGSYTVYFTTGEDWNGPKSSFTRECSFEKFDDHANFKTVRVTGGTQYTVLTFTLNKVLGGNARTSTVPAAEFPS
;
A
#
# COMPACT_ATOMS: atom_id res chain seq x y z
N MET A 1 -38.00 14.83 -45.06
CA MET A 1 -38.30 16.17 -44.48
C MET A 1 -39.81 16.34 -44.43
N PRO A 2 -40.37 17.19 -43.55
CA PRO A 2 -40.30 17.25 -42.08
C PRO A 2 -41.65 16.75 -41.46
N ALA A 3 -42.00 16.83 -40.17
CA ALA A 3 -41.31 17.31 -38.95
C ALA A 3 -41.29 16.16 -37.88
N PRO A 4 -41.85 16.19 -36.63
CA PRO A 4 -42.47 17.24 -35.80
C PRO A 4 -41.55 17.87 -34.72
N LEU A 5 -41.91 19.09 -34.32
CA LEU A 5 -41.47 19.81 -33.11
C LEU A 5 -42.63 19.77 -32.08
N PRO A 6 -42.47 20.19 -30.80
CA PRO A 6 -41.33 20.91 -30.20
C PRO A 6 -40.78 20.32 -28.90
N ARG A 7 -39.59 20.81 -28.49
CA ARG A 7 -39.12 20.76 -27.10
C ARG A 7 -39.91 21.76 -26.26
N GLN A 8 -40.34 21.36 -25.06
CA GLN A 8 -40.57 22.27 -23.95
C GLN A 8 -39.60 21.95 -22.81
N GLY A 9 -39.05 22.98 -22.17
CA GLY A 9 -38.21 22.85 -21.00
C GLY A 9 -38.65 23.79 -19.89
N ARG A 10 -38.46 23.38 -18.63
CA ARG A 10 -38.54 24.21 -17.42
C ARG A 10 -37.67 23.50 -16.37
N ARG A 11 -36.51 24.01 -15.96
CA ARG A 11 -36.23 25.18 -15.07
C ARG A 11 -36.92 25.09 -13.69
N GLY A 12 -36.10 24.90 -12.65
CA GLY A 12 -36.42 24.97 -11.22
C GLY A 12 -35.35 24.20 -10.43
N ARG A 13 -34.20 24.81 -10.08
CA ARG A 13 -33.92 25.61 -8.87
C ARG A 13 -34.10 24.85 -7.55
N THR A 14 -32.98 24.46 -6.92
CA THR A 14 -32.49 24.79 -5.56
C THR A 14 -31.31 23.86 -5.27
N ALA A 15 -30.05 24.32 -5.13
CA ALA A 15 -29.53 25.16 -4.06
C ALA A 15 -29.70 24.54 -2.66
N SER A 16 -28.62 23.91 -2.15
CA SER A 16 -28.25 23.92 -0.72
C SER A 16 -26.77 23.58 -0.58
N ARG A 17 -25.97 24.59 -0.22
CA ARG A 17 -24.65 24.39 0.39
C ARG A 17 -24.88 24.06 1.86
N ALA A 18 -24.20 23.06 2.39
CA ALA A 18 -24.00 22.92 3.83
C ALA A 18 -22.52 22.58 4.06
N ALA A 19 -21.73 23.60 4.36
CA ALA A 19 -20.42 23.43 4.97
C ALA A 19 -20.63 23.48 6.49
N SER A 20 -20.01 22.56 7.21
CA SER A 20 -19.96 22.59 8.67
C SER A 20 -18.54 22.26 9.12
N LEU A 21 -17.75 23.32 9.33
CA LEU A 21 -16.56 23.24 10.17
C LEU A 21 -17.02 23.03 11.62
N ALA A 22 -16.31 22.18 12.35
CA ALA A 22 -16.35 22.13 13.81
C ALA A 22 -14.92 21.99 14.34
N ALA A 23 -14.24 23.12 14.52
CA ALA A 23 -12.98 23.16 15.25
C ALA A 23 -13.30 23.28 16.74
N ALA A 24 -12.94 22.28 17.54
CA ALA A 24 -13.09 22.30 18.99
C ALA A 24 -11.75 22.66 19.64
N THR A 25 -11.53 23.96 19.85
CA THR A 25 -10.41 24.47 20.66
C THR A 25 -10.75 24.36 22.14
N LEU A 26 -10.14 23.41 22.86
CA LEU A 26 -10.12 23.44 24.32
C LEU A 26 -8.88 24.22 24.79
N ALA A 27 -9.09 25.47 25.18
CA ALA A 27 -8.15 26.19 26.03
C ALA A 27 -8.47 25.84 27.49
N LEU A 28 -7.49 25.35 28.24
CA LEU A 28 -7.57 25.25 29.70
C LEU A 28 -6.49 26.14 30.31
N SER A 29 -6.95 27.14 31.06
CA SER A 29 -6.13 28.17 31.69
C SER A 29 -5.62 27.77 33.07
N LEU A 30 -4.51 28.42 33.44
CA LEU A 30 -3.73 28.31 34.67
C LEU A 30 -4.53 28.15 35.98
N SER A 31 -3.92 27.47 36.94
CA SER A 31 -4.11 27.71 38.38
C SER A 31 -2.75 28.01 39.03
N LEU A 32 -2.56 29.25 39.49
CA LEU A 32 -1.44 29.63 40.36
C LEU A 32 -1.70 29.08 41.77
N SER A 33 -0.69 28.46 42.38
CA SER A 33 -0.63 28.29 43.84
C SER A 33 0.55 29.07 44.39
N ALA A 34 0.25 30.16 45.10
CA ALA A 34 1.20 30.86 45.94
C ALA A 34 1.13 30.28 47.36
N CYS A 35 2.28 30.00 47.96
CA CYS A 35 2.42 29.85 49.40
C CYS A 35 3.57 30.75 49.86
N SER A 36 3.22 31.83 50.57
CA SER A 36 4.16 32.71 51.25
C SER A 36 4.44 32.18 52.66
N SER A 37 5.68 32.32 53.13
CA SER A 37 5.99 32.26 54.56
C SER A 37 7.15 33.21 54.86
N ASP A 38 6.85 34.31 55.54
CA ASP A 38 7.83 35.30 56.00
C ASP A 38 8.77 34.74 57.07
N GLY A 39 10.02 35.22 57.04
CA GLY A 39 11.05 34.94 58.05
C GLY A 39 12.15 35.98 57.96
N ALA A 40 12.09 37.01 58.82
CA ALA A 40 12.92 38.21 58.72
C ALA A 40 14.32 38.07 59.32
N GLY A 41 15.30 38.81 58.79
CA GLY A 41 16.53 39.14 59.53
C GLY A 41 17.76 39.51 58.69
N GLY A 42 18.13 40.79 58.69
CA GLY A 42 19.53 41.22 58.48
C GLY A 42 19.88 41.79 57.10
N ALA A 43 20.41 43.01 57.12
CA ALA A 43 21.12 43.67 56.02
C ALA A 43 22.31 44.45 56.62
N PRO A 44 23.28 44.96 55.83
CA PRO A 44 23.63 44.64 54.45
C PRO A 44 25.08 44.16 54.29
N ALA A 45 25.39 43.49 53.18
CA ALA A 45 26.76 43.37 52.68
C ALA A 45 26.75 43.58 51.15
N ALA A 46 27.39 44.65 50.69
CA ALA A 46 27.50 44.97 49.28
C ALA A 46 28.70 44.23 48.66
N ASP A 47 28.52 42.95 48.33
CA ASP A 47 29.44 42.26 47.43
C ASP A 47 28.97 42.42 45.99
N SER A 48 29.77 43.13 45.20
CA SER A 48 29.59 43.23 43.75
C SER A 48 29.99 41.92 43.09
N SER A 49 29.08 40.94 43.15
CA SER A 49 29.20 39.72 42.35
C SER A 49 29.15 40.09 40.88
N ALA A 50 30.32 40.09 40.24
CA ALA A 50 30.42 40.20 38.79
C ALA A 50 29.53 39.12 38.14
N PRO A 51 28.82 39.42 37.05
CA PRO A 51 28.01 38.42 36.38
C PRO A 51 28.91 37.28 35.89
N SER A 52 28.74 36.09 36.48
CA SER A 52 29.37 34.88 35.98
C SER A 52 29.07 34.73 34.48
N PRO A 53 30.06 34.37 33.65
CA PRO A 53 29.80 34.14 32.25
C PRO A 53 28.74 33.06 32.10
N SER A 54 27.72 33.34 31.28
CA SER A 54 26.68 32.38 30.91
C SER A 54 27.33 31.07 30.45
N PRO A 55 26.75 29.90 30.76
CA PRO A 55 27.35 28.63 30.39
C PRO A 55 27.60 28.60 28.87
N THR A 56 28.85 28.32 28.50
CA THR A 56 29.27 27.97 27.15
C THR A 56 28.28 26.92 26.61
N PRO A 57 27.79 27.01 25.36
CA PRO A 57 26.86 26.00 24.84
C PRO A 57 27.45 24.61 25.04
N THR A 58 26.73 23.76 25.78
CA THR A 58 27.21 22.47 26.31
C THR A 58 27.60 21.48 25.21
N VAL A 59 27.23 21.78 23.95
CA VAL A 59 27.59 21.04 22.74
C VAL A 59 27.98 22.03 21.64
N ASP A 60 29.10 21.78 20.96
CA ASP A 60 29.49 22.54 19.78
C ASP A 60 28.53 22.28 18.59
N ARG A 61 28.02 23.36 18.00
CA ARG A 61 27.14 23.31 16.83
C ARG A 61 27.86 22.75 15.59
N ALA A 62 29.17 22.96 15.45
CA ALA A 62 29.92 22.45 14.30
C ALA A 62 30.12 20.93 14.40
N ALA A 63 30.43 20.40 15.59
CA ALA A 63 30.42 18.97 15.88
C ALA A 63 29.06 18.32 15.55
N TYR A 64 27.94 18.89 16.01
CA TYR A 64 26.60 18.36 15.71
C TYR A 64 26.27 18.38 14.19
N ARG A 65 26.67 19.44 13.46
CA ARG A 65 26.55 19.48 11.97
C ARG A 65 27.35 18.36 11.29
N HIS A 66 28.57 18.09 11.76
CA HIS A 66 29.39 17.01 11.22
C HIS A 66 28.72 15.65 11.43
N THR A 67 28.19 15.40 12.64
CA THR A 67 27.50 14.14 12.95
C THR A 67 26.20 13.97 12.16
N LEU A 68 25.39 15.03 11.99
CA LEU A 68 24.22 14.99 11.10
C LEU A 68 24.60 14.62 9.66
N THR A 69 25.66 15.22 9.13
CA THR A 69 26.15 14.93 7.77
C THR A 69 26.61 13.48 7.65
N GLY A 70 27.36 12.98 8.64
CA GLY A 70 27.84 11.59 8.68
C GLY A 70 26.73 10.56 8.83
N ALA A 71 25.70 10.84 9.64
CA ALA A 71 24.56 9.96 9.83
C ALA A 71 23.62 9.92 8.61
N LEU A 72 23.30 11.08 8.04
CA LEU A 72 22.31 11.21 6.95
C LEU A 72 22.90 10.92 5.55
N GLY A 73 24.21 11.10 5.35
CA GLY A 73 24.87 10.86 4.05
C GLY A 73 24.66 9.44 3.48
N PRO A 74 24.96 8.36 4.24
CA PRO A 74 24.74 6.98 3.80
C PRO A 74 23.27 6.67 3.51
N LEU A 75 22.34 7.23 4.30
CA LEU A 75 20.90 7.11 4.07
C LEU A 75 20.49 7.80 2.77
N ASN A 76 20.90 9.06 2.54
CA ASN A 76 20.59 9.81 1.33
C ASN A 76 21.06 9.07 0.06
N SER A 77 22.25 8.45 0.12
CA SER A 77 22.74 7.60 -0.96
C SER A 77 21.85 6.37 -1.20
N ALA A 78 21.45 5.67 -0.13
CA ALA A 78 20.57 4.50 -0.23
C ALA A 78 19.16 4.85 -0.75
N LEU A 79 18.57 5.98 -0.33
CA LEU A 79 17.26 6.43 -0.84
C LEU A 79 17.32 6.82 -2.33
N ARG A 80 18.42 7.40 -2.80
CA ARG A 80 18.67 7.60 -4.25
C ARG A 80 18.82 6.27 -5.00
N ALA A 81 19.45 5.27 -4.38
CA ALA A 81 19.56 3.93 -4.97
C ALA A 81 18.18 3.27 -5.14
N VAL A 82 17.29 3.35 -4.14
CA VAL A 82 15.87 2.96 -4.25
C VAL A 82 15.23 3.62 -5.46
N ASP A 83 15.48 4.91 -5.65
CA ASP A 83 14.84 5.64 -6.73
C ASP A 83 15.34 5.24 -8.13
N SER A 84 16.63 4.90 -8.26
CA SER A 84 17.23 4.35 -9.48
C SER A 84 16.88 2.88 -9.77
N ALA A 85 16.39 2.14 -8.77
CA ALA A 85 16.17 0.71 -8.87
C ALA A 85 14.92 0.36 -9.70
N HIS A 86 15.08 -0.66 -10.56
CA HIS A 86 14.00 -1.26 -11.34
C HIS A 86 13.12 -2.16 -10.44
N GLU A 87 11.83 -2.22 -10.75
CA GLU A 87 10.84 -3.07 -10.07
C GLU A 87 11.27 -4.54 -9.97
N GLY A 88 10.94 -5.19 -8.85
CA GLY A 88 11.37 -6.56 -8.54
C GLY A 88 12.49 -6.60 -7.50
N SER A 89 13.36 -7.60 -7.59
CA SER A 89 14.41 -7.87 -6.58
C SER A 89 15.36 -6.68 -6.36
N ALA A 90 15.75 -5.98 -7.42
CA ALA A 90 16.64 -4.82 -7.31
C ALA A 90 16.04 -3.69 -6.44
N LEU A 91 14.75 -3.38 -6.63
CA LEU A 91 14.04 -2.42 -5.79
C LEU A 91 13.91 -2.91 -4.34
N ASN A 92 13.60 -4.18 -4.12
CA ASN A 92 13.49 -4.74 -2.77
C ASN A 92 14.84 -4.65 -2.01
N THR A 93 15.95 -5.07 -2.63
CA THR A 93 17.29 -4.97 -2.04
C THR A 93 17.68 -3.51 -1.74
N ALA A 94 17.32 -2.57 -2.62
CA ALA A 94 17.56 -1.15 -2.36
C ALA A 94 16.74 -0.64 -1.17
N LEU A 95 15.49 -1.09 -1.01
CA LEU A 95 14.62 -0.74 0.12
C LEU A 95 15.12 -1.31 1.44
N ASP A 96 15.55 -2.57 1.47
CA ASP A 96 16.15 -3.20 2.66
C ASP A 96 17.46 -2.49 3.07
N THR A 97 18.26 -2.09 2.08
CA THR A 97 19.46 -1.27 2.30
C THR A 97 19.10 0.09 2.88
N ALA A 98 18.12 0.79 2.30
CA ALA A 98 17.68 2.11 2.77
C ALA A 98 17.05 2.05 4.17
N SER A 99 16.25 1.01 4.47
CA SER A 99 15.75 0.71 5.81
C SER A 99 16.88 0.59 6.82
N SER A 100 17.87 -0.25 6.52
CA SER A 100 19.03 -0.47 7.40
C SER A 100 19.85 0.80 7.61
N ARG A 101 19.93 1.70 6.61
CA ARG A 101 20.59 3.02 6.76
C ARG A 101 19.73 4.03 7.53
N ALA A 102 18.41 3.91 7.50
CA ALA A 102 17.51 4.78 8.26
C ALA A 102 17.59 4.48 9.75
N ASP A 103 17.60 3.19 10.11
CA ASP A 103 17.79 2.73 11.50
C ASP A 103 19.18 3.14 12.02
N ALA A 104 20.25 2.88 11.26
CA ALA A 104 21.62 3.29 11.64
C ALA A 104 21.77 4.81 11.80
N ALA A 105 21.10 5.61 10.96
CA ALA A 105 21.08 7.07 11.11
C ALA A 105 20.32 7.51 12.37
N ALA A 106 19.19 6.88 12.68
CA ALA A 106 18.42 7.16 13.89
C ALA A 106 19.20 6.81 15.16
N ASP A 107 19.91 5.67 15.17
CA ASP A 107 20.72 5.24 16.31
C ASP A 107 21.93 6.16 16.54
N ALA A 108 22.62 6.56 15.46
CA ALA A 108 23.70 7.53 15.53
C ALA A 108 23.22 8.87 16.12
N LEU A 109 22.09 9.40 15.62
CA LEU A 109 21.53 10.67 16.10
C LEU A 109 20.94 10.59 17.51
N GLN A 110 20.51 9.42 17.98
CA GLN A 110 20.08 9.22 19.37
C GLN A 110 21.27 9.23 20.36
N MET A 111 22.42 8.68 19.97
CA MET A 111 23.63 8.67 20.82
C MET A 111 24.41 9.99 20.78
N THR A 112 24.00 10.94 19.93
CA THR A 112 24.71 12.20 19.71
C THR A 112 24.30 13.27 20.71
N ALA A 113 25.28 13.82 21.44
CA ALA A 113 25.08 15.04 22.21
C ALA A 113 24.57 16.15 21.28
N THR A 114 23.41 16.71 21.60
CA THR A 114 22.68 17.65 20.73
C THR A 114 22.54 18.99 21.45
N PRO A 115 22.74 20.14 20.77
CA PRO A 115 22.46 21.46 21.34
C PRO A 115 21.00 21.60 21.81
N ASP A 116 20.75 22.41 22.84
CA ASP A 116 19.42 22.53 23.46
C ASP A 116 18.34 23.01 22.47
N ASP A 117 18.69 23.94 21.58
CA ASP A 117 17.80 24.44 20.53
C ASP A 117 17.48 23.39 19.45
N ALA A 118 18.42 22.49 19.14
CA ALA A 118 18.24 21.41 18.19
C ALA A 118 17.58 20.14 18.77
N SER A 119 17.61 19.96 20.10
CA SER A 119 17.18 18.71 20.77
C SER A 119 15.74 18.26 20.45
N PRO A 120 14.73 19.14 20.41
CA PRO A 120 13.38 18.77 19.98
C PRO A 120 13.35 18.29 18.52
N GLY A 121 14.06 18.98 17.61
CA GLY A 121 14.14 18.60 16.20
C GLY A 121 14.87 17.27 15.99
N ASN A 122 15.94 17.02 16.74
CA ASN A 122 16.70 15.76 16.69
C ASN A 122 15.86 14.56 17.13
N SER A 123 15.14 14.66 18.25
CA SER A 123 14.28 13.58 18.73
C SER A 123 13.11 13.28 17.77
N GLN A 124 12.53 14.30 17.14
CA GLN A 124 11.55 14.16 16.06
C GLN A 124 12.16 13.47 14.83
N LEU A 125 13.37 13.86 14.42
CA LEU A 125 14.05 13.26 13.26
C LEU A 125 14.39 11.78 13.52
N VAL A 126 14.95 11.43 14.69
CA VAL A 126 15.21 10.04 15.10
C VAL A 126 13.94 9.19 15.01
N SER A 127 12.82 9.71 15.52
CA SER A 127 11.53 9.00 15.49
C SER A 127 11.00 8.83 14.07
N ALA A 128 11.11 9.87 13.23
CA ALA A 128 10.68 9.85 11.84
C ALA A 128 11.55 8.92 10.97
N LEU A 129 12.86 8.84 11.24
CA LEU A 129 13.79 7.94 10.55
C LEU A 129 13.49 6.47 10.84
N ARG A 130 13.17 6.10 12.09
CA ARG A 130 12.74 4.73 12.42
C ARG A 130 11.42 4.36 11.76
N ALA A 131 10.44 5.28 11.75
CA ALA A 131 9.19 5.07 11.02
C ALA A 131 9.45 4.89 9.52
N LEU A 132 10.37 5.67 8.93
CA LEU A 132 10.79 5.51 7.53
C LEU A 132 11.48 4.15 7.30
N GLY A 133 12.35 3.70 8.21
CA GLY A 133 12.97 2.38 8.13
C GLY A 133 11.93 1.25 8.08
N GLN A 134 10.93 1.30 8.98
CA GLN A 134 9.82 0.35 9.02
C GLN A 134 8.95 0.37 7.76
N ASP A 135 8.61 1.55 7.23
CA ASP A 135 7.81 1.70 6.02
C ASP A 135 8.57 1.21 4.77
N LEU A 136 9.88 1.48 4.66
CA LEU A 136 10.74 0.97 3.59
C LEU A 136 10.79 -0.56 3.58
N LYS A 137 10.97 -1.18 4.75
CA LYS A 137 11.00 -2.65 4.91
C LYS A 137 9.65 -3.31 4.61
N SER A 138 8.57 -2.68 5.06
CA SER A 138 7.19 -3.12 4.78
C SER A 138 6.87 -3.02 3.28
N ALA A 139 7.31 -1.95 2.61
CA ALA A 139 7.17 -1.78 1.18
C ALA A 139 7.97 -2.82 0.37
N GLY A 140 9.23 -3.08 0.73
CA GLY A 140 10.05 -4.11 0.08
C GLY A 140 9.43 -5.51 0.22
N SER A 141 8.87 -5.82 1.38
CA SER A 141 8.15 -7.07 1.64
C SER A 141 6.87 -7.20 0.81
N ALA A 142 6.12 -6.11 0.62
CA ALA A 142 4.88 -6.08 -0.18
C ALA A 142 5.11 -6.29 -1.69
N GLY A 143 6.35 -6.11 -2.18
CA GLY A 143 6.73 -6.33 -3.58
C GLY A 143 6.91 -7.80 -3.98
N GLY A 144 6.87 -8.73 -3.03
CA GLY A 144 7.14 -10.16 -3.25
C GLY A 144 5.92 -11.00 -3.66
N GLY A 145 6.11 -11.91 -4.62
CA GLY A 145 5.15 -12.98 -4.93
C GLY A 145 4.07 -12.65 -5.97
N ARG A 146 3.05 -13.53 -6.06
CA ARG A 146 2.00 -13.48 -7.10
C ARG A 146 0.94 -12.40 -6.82
N CYS A 147 0.71 -12.06 -5.55
CA CYS A 147 -0.13 -10.94 -5.10
C CYS A 147 0.76 -9.81 -4.56
N ALA A 148 1.40 -9.06 -5.46
CA ALA A 148 2.39 -8.06 -5.08
C ALA A 148 2.03 -6.67 -5.62
N THR A 149 1.85 -5.74 -4.69
CA THR A 149 1.79 -4.30 -4.97
C THR A 149 3.21 -3.78 -5.22
N SER A 150 3.39 -2.80 -6.12
CA SER A 150 4.70 -2.15 -6.25
C SER A 150 5.08 -1.52 -4.92
N PRO A 151 6.30 -1.73 -4.40
CA PRO A 151 6.77 -1.05 -3.20
C PRO A 151 6.58 0.48 -3.25
N ARG A 152 6.65 1.09 -4.44
CA ARG A 152 6.45 2.54 -4.64
C ARG A 152 5.01 2.97 -4.38
N VAL A 153 4.03 2.08 -4.55
CA VAL A 153 2.63 2.31 -4.18
C VAL A 153 2.44 2.18 -2.67
N THR A 154 3.05 1.17 -2.03
CA THR A 154 3.02 1.02 -0.57
C THR A 154 3.63 2.23 0.14
N LEU A 155 4.78 2.72 -0.33
CA LEU A 155 5.40 3.96 0.15
C LEU A 155 4.54 5.20 -0.12
N GLY A 156 3.72 5.19 -1.18
CA GLY A 156 2.78 6.28 -1.46
C GLY A 156 1.65 6.43 -0.44
N SER A 157 1.35 5.37 0.33
CA SER A 157 0.40 5.39 1.45
C SER A 157 1.04 5.63 2.83
N ALA A 158 2.37 5.70 2.91
CA ALA A 158 3.10 5.93 4.15
C ALA A 158 3.06 7.42 4.57
N GLN A 159 3.13 7.66 5.89
CA GLN A 159 3.18 8.99 6.49
C GLN A 159 4.61 9.38 6.95
N SER A 160 5.52 8.41 7.08
CA SER A 160 6.89 8.68 7.53
C SER A 160 7.71 9.60 6.61
N PRO A 161 7.58 9.61 5.25
CA PRO A 161 8.30 10.56 4.41
C PRO A 161 7.96 12.02 4.75
N GLN A 162 6.69 12.30 5.06
CA GLN A 162 6.18 13.61 5.46
C GLN A 162 6.72 14.00 6.85
N SER A 163 6.76 13.05 7.79
CA SER A 163 7.35 13.26 9.11
C SER A 163 8.84 13.57 9.04
N VAL A 164 9.60 12.88 8.18
CA VAL A 164 11.03 13.15 7.95
C VAL A 164 11.24 14.54 7.34
N GLN A 165 10.40 14.94 6.36
CA GLN A 165 10.44 16.31 5.83
C GLN A 165 10.13 17.37 6.89
N ALA A 166 9.15 17.13 7.77
CA ALA A 166 8.77 18.07 8.82
C ALA A 166 9.89 18.25 9.86
N ALA A 167 10.43 17.15 10.39
CA ALA A 167 11.54 17.18 11.34
C ALA A 167 12.80 17.82 10.72
N GLY A 168 13.10 17.49 9.46
CA GLY A 168 14.21 18.10 8.73
C GLY A 168 14.07 19.61 8.56
N ARG A 169 12.88 20.10 8.21
CA ARG A 169 12.62 21.55 8.12
C ARG A 169 12.83 22.28 9.46
N ALA A 170 12.46 21.66 10.58
CA ALA A 170 12.69 22.23 11.91
C ALA A 170 14.19 22.41 12.21
N LEU A 171 15.02 21.41 11.89
CA LEU A 171 16.47 21.49 12.04
C LEU A 171 17.13 22.44 11.01
N THR A 172 16.63 22.46 9.78
CA THR A 172 17.10 23.39 8.73
C THR A 172 16.84 24.85 9.09
N ALA A 173 15.70 25.16 9.74
CA ALA A 173 15.40 26.50 10.25
C ALA A 173 16.40 26.99 11.33
N LEU A 174 17.08 26.07 12.02
CA LEU A 174 18.14 26.34 12.99
C LEU A 174 19.56 26.34 12.36
N GLY A 175 19.65 26.19 11.04
CA GLY A 175 20.93 26.16 10.31
C GLY A 175 21.66 24.81 10.38
N TYR A 176 20.91 23.70 10.45
CA TYR A 176 21.43 22.33 10.31
C TYR A 176 20.88 21.70 9.02
N ASP A 177 21.75 21.37 8.06
CA ASP A 177 21.31 20.69 6.83
C ASP A 177 20.92 19.24 7.12
N THR A 178 19.70 18.87 6.74
CA THR A 178 19.13 17.52 6.88
C THR A 178 18.52 17.05 5.56
N THR A 179 19.03 17.51 4.42
CA THR A 179 18.44 17.28 3.10
C THR A 179 18.53 15.80 2.69
N LEU A 180 17.39 15.11 2.68
CA LEU A 180 17.25 13.72 2.23
C LEU A 180 16.43 13.65 0.94
N HIS A 181 16.95 12.93 -0.06
CA HIS A 181 16.21 12.62 -1.28
C HIS A 181 15.29 11.42 -1.06
N LEU A 182 14.02 11.68 -0.71
CA LEU A 182 13.03 10.62 -0.47
C LEU A 182 12.64 9.91 -1.79
N PRO A 183 12.43 8.58 -1.79
CA PRO A 183 12.16 7.83 -3.02
C PRO A 183 10.86 8.24 -3.74
N ARG A 184 10.81 8.16 -5.07
CA ARG A 184 9.57 8.40 -5.82
C ARG A 184 8.54 7.31 -5.53
N THR A 185 7.37 7.76 -5.06
CA THR A 185 6.17 6.95 -4.84
C THR A 185 5.26 6.93 -6.08
N GLN A 186 4.24 6.08 -6.08
CA GLN A 186 3.25 5.97 -7.15
C GLN A 186 1.83 5.92 -6.56
N PRO A 187 0.83 6.57 -7.19
CA PRO A 187 -0.56 6.48 -6.74
C PRO A 187 -1.14 5.09 -7.00
N ALA A 188 -1.85 4.54 -6.00
CA ALA A 188 -2.57 3.28 -6.12
C ALA A 188 -3.55 3.30 -7.31
N GLN A 189 -3.49 2.26 -8.13
CA GLN A 189 -4.36 2.11 -9.30
C GLN A 189 -5.54 1.17 -9.01
N HIS A 190 -6.54 1.21 -9.89
CA HIS A 190 -7.73 0.36 -9.88
C HIS A 190 -7.96 -0.23 -11.27
N ARG A 191 -6.92 -0.83 -11.86
CA ARG A 191 -6.97 -1.42 -13.19
C ARG A 191 -7.87 -2.65 -13.21
N ARG A 192 -8.68 -2.81 -14.26
CA ARG A 192 -9.60 -3.94 -14.44
C ARG A 192 -9.64 -4.33 -15.92
N LEU A 193 -9.67 -5.63 -16.23
CA LEU A 193 -9.93 -6.09 -17.60
C LEU A 193 -11.42 -5.99 -17.93
N THR A 194 -11.75 -6.15 -19.21
CA THR A 194 -13.14 -6.35 -19.65
C THR A 194 -13.66 -7.68 -19.07
N ASN A 195 -14.94 -7.70 -18.68
CA ASN A 195 -15.55 -8.93 -18.16
C ASN A 195 -15.60 -10.01 -19.26
N GLY A 196 -15.14 -11.22 -18.95
CA GLY A 196 -15.04 -12.32 -19.90
C GLY A 196 -13.76 -12.30 -20.76
N THR A 197 -12.81 -11.39 -20.52
CA THR A 197 -11.50 -11.44 -21.17
C THR A 197 -10.76 -12.74 -20.80
N LEU A 198 -10.21 -13.41 -21.82
CA LEU A 198 -9.31 -14.54 -21.62
C LEU A 198 -7.90 -14.02 -21.34
N VAL A 199 -7.42 -14.23 -20.12
CA VAL A 199 -6.05 -13.91 -19.69
C VAL A 199 -5.06 -14.89 -20.32
N ARG A 200 -5.48 -16.15 -20.46
CA ARG A 200 -4.80 -17.17 -21.27
C ARG A 200 -5.82 -17.90 -22.10
N ASP A 201 -5.47 -18.14 -23.35
CA ASP A 201 -6.26 -18.95 -24.28
C ASP A 201 -5.39 -20.11 -24.80
N GLY A 202 -5.77 -21.34 -24.45
CA GLY A 202 -5.19 -22.56 -25.00
C GLY A 202 -6.06 -23.14 -26.11
N SER A 203 -5.68 -24.31 -26.64
CA SER A 203 -6.45 -24.96 -27.71
C SER A 203 -7.87 -25.32 -27.25
N ARG A 204 -8.87 -24.62 -27.78
CA ARG A 204 -10.30 -24.79 -27.51
C ARG A 204 -11.06 -25.04 -28.82
N GLY A 205 -11.62 -26.25 -28.94
CA GLY A 205 -12.40 -26.69 -30.10
C GLY A 205 -13.47 -27.74 -29.77
N GLY A 206 -13.75 -27.98 -28.48
CA GLY A 206 -14.87 -28.82 -28.06
C GLY A 206 -16.22 -28.11 -28.18
N LEU A 207 -17.27 -28.73 -27.63
CA LEU A 207 -18.61 -28.12 -27.56
C LEU A 207 -18.99 -27.68 -26.14
N GLY A 208 -18.19 -28.02 -25.13
CA GLY A 208 -18.48 -27.72 -23.74
C GLY A 208 -18.62 -26.21 -23.48
N ARG A 209 -19.47 -25.86 -22.52
CA ARG A 209 -19.70 -24.47 -22.11
C ARG A 209 -19.51 -24.33 -20.61
N LEU A 210 -18.68 -23.37 -20.20
CA LEU A 210 -18.50 -23.01 -18.81
C LEU A 210 -19.05 -21.61 -18.55
N THR A 211 -19.97 -21.47 -17.61
CA THR A 211 -20.37 -20.18 -17.05
C THR A 211 -19.73 -20.00 -15.67
N VAL A 212 -19.09 -18.86 -15.42
CA VAL A 212 -18.63 -18.46 -14.10
C VAL A 212 -19.48 -17.28 -13.63
N LYS A 213 -19.98 -17.34 -12.40
CA LYS A 213 -20.69 -16.27 -11.71
C LYS A 213 -19.82 -15.79 -10.55
N ASN A 214 -19.28 -14.58 -10.63
CA ASN A 214 -18.49 -14.01 -9.54
C ASN A 214 -19.40 -13.26 -8.56
N GLY A 215 -19.88 -13.97 -7.53
CA GLY A 215 -20.66 -13.39 -6.44
C GLY A 215 -19.84 -12.78 -5.30
N THR A 216 -18.52 -12.61 -5.48
CA THR A 216 -17.65 -12.01 -4.45
C THR A 216 -17.61 -10.47 -4.57
N ALA A 217 -17.03 -9.80 -3.57
CA ALA A 217 -16.81 -8.36 -3.59
C ALA A 217 -15.68 -7.91 -4.54
N ARG A 218 -14.85 -8.84 -5.04
CA ARG A 218 -13.62 -8.56 -5.80
C ARG A 218 -13.67 -9.15 -7.21
N ASP A 219 -12.81 -8.66 -8.09
CA ASP A 219 -12.66 -9.29 -9.40
C ASP A 219 -11.97 -10.64 -9.27
N ALA A 220 -12.18 -11.53 -10.24
CA ALA A 220 -11.65 -12.88 -10.22
C ALA A 220 -10.99 -13.27 -11.54
N VAL A 221 -9.98 -14.12 -11.48
CA VAL A 221 -9.49 -14.92 -12.61
C VAL A 221 -9.68 -16.39 -12.28
N VAL A 222 -10.43 -17.09 -13.13
CA VAL A 222 -10.64 -18.54 -13.03
C VAL A 222 -9.75 -19.23 -14.05
N THR A 223 -8.85 -20.08 -13.56
CA THR A 223 -7.89 -20.85 -14.36
C THR A 223 -8.27 -22.33 -14.34
N LEU A 224 -8.55 -22.89 -15.52
CA LEU A 224 -8.77 -24.33 -15.66
C LEU A 224 -7.46 -25.00 -16.06
N THR A 225 -7.05 -26.02 -15.31
CA THR A 225 -5.89 -26.84 -15.65
C THR A 225 -6.31 -28.28 -15.97
N ARG A 226 -5.55 -28.94 -16.85
CA ARG A 226 -5.68 -30.36 -17.18
C ARG A 226 -4.28 -30.96 -17.26
N ALA A 227 -4.05 -32.06 -16.54
CA ALA A 227 -2.72 -32.70 -16.46
C ALA A 227 -1.58 -31.68 -16.20
N ASN A 228 -1.78 -30.81 -15.20
CA ASN A 228 -0.86 -29.73 -14.80
C ASN A 228 -0.52 -28.68 -15.89
N ARG A 229 -1.26 -28.63 -17.00
CA ARG A 229 -1.21 -27.55 -17.99
C ARG A 229 -2.42 -26.64 -17.88
N THR A 230 -2.20 -25.33 -17.89
CA THR A 230 -3.28 -24.33 -18.01
C THR A 230 -3.96 -24.46 -19.37
N ALA A 231 -5.26 -24.72 -19.37
CA ALA A 231 -6.07 -24.86 -20.57
C ALA A 231 -6.64 -23.51 -21.03
N PHE A 232 -7.13 -22.69 -20.08
CA PHE A 232 -7.45 -21.29 -20.27
C PHE A 232 -7.63 -20.59 -18.91
N SER A 233 -7.53 -19.26 -18.91
CA SER A 233 -7.79 -18.40 -17.75
C SER A 233 -8.77 -17.31 -18.13
N LEU A 234 -9.86 -17.16 -17.37
CA LEU A 234 -10.98 -16.25 -17.63
C LEU A 234 -11.08 -15.17 -16.55
N TYR A 235 -11.09 -13.91 -16.95
CA TYR A 235 -11.33 -12.77 -16.07
C TYR A 235 -12.84 -12.51 -15.90
N VAL A 236 -13.31 -12.39 -14.66
CA VAL A 236 -14.72 -12.20 -14.31
C VAL A 236 -14.84 -11.09 -13.26
N ARG A 237 -15.53 -10.01 -13.60
CA ARG A 237 -15.70 -8.86 -12.70
C ARG A 237 -16.58 -9.22 -11.50
N HIS A 238 -16.40 -8.55 -10.35
CA HIS A 238 -17.31 -8.69 -9.20
C HIS A 238 -18.77 -8.47 -9.61
N GLY A 239 -19.69 -9.18 -8.96
CA GLY A 239 -21.13 -9.17 -9.26
C GLY A 239 -21.51 -9.62 -10.69
N SER A 240 -20.54 -10.00 -11.52
CA SER A 240 -20.74 -10.27 -12.95
C SER A 240 -20.68 -11.77 -13.25
N ASN A 241 -21.11 -12.15 -14.45
CA ASN A 241 -20.94 -13.49 -14.97
C ASN A 241 -20.22 -13.46 -16.33
N ALA A 242 -19.54 -14.55 -16.67
CA ALA A 242 -18.84 -14.72 -17.94
C ALA A 242 -19.00 -16.15 -18.43
N THR A 243 -19.19 -16.35 -19.74
CA THR A 243 -19.33 -17.67 -20.35
C THR A 243 -18.19 -17.94 -21.34
N VAL A 244 -17.42 -18.99 -21.08
CA VAL A 244 -16.49 -19.58 -22.04
C VAL A 244 -17.21 -20.65 -22.85
N ARG A 245 -17.09 -20.56 -24.17
CA ARG A 245 -17.54 -21.56 -25.14
C ARG A 245 -16.34 -22.41 -25.61
N SER A 246 -16.65 -23.48 -26.33
CA SER A 246 -15.70 -24.37 -26.99
C SER A 246 -14.74 -25.13 -26.06
N VAL A 247 -15.19 -25.44 -24.84
CA VAL A 247 -14.39 -26.22 -23.87
C VAL A 247 -14.25 -27.67 -24.35
N ASN A 248 -13.02 -28.16 -24.40
CA ASN A 248 -12.71 -29.53 -24.82
C ASN A 248 -13.22 -30.54 -23.78
N SER A 249 -13.58 -31.74 -24.24
CA SER A 249 -13.89 -32.86 -23.34
C SER A 249 -12.66 -33.24 -22.51
N GLY A 250 -12.83 -33.41 -21.20
CA GLY A 250 -11.78 -33.74 -20.24
C GLY A 250 -12.19 -33.46 -18.80
N SER A 251 -11.37 -33.93 -17.87
CA SER A 251 -11.44 -33.54 -16.45
C SER A 251 -10.48 -32.39 -16.21
N TYR A 252 -10.93 -31.37 -15.49
CA TYR A 252 -10.18 -30.15 -15.20
C TYR A 252 -10.19 -29.83 -13.70
N THR A 253 -9.05 -29.40 -13.17
CA THR A 253 -9.01 -28.75 -11.85
C THR A 253 -9.28 -27.25 -12.05
N VAL A 254 -10.18 -26.69 -11.24
CA VAL A 254 -10.59 -25.28 -11.35
C VAL A 254 -9.97 -24.49 -10.22
N TYR A 255 -9.02 -23.64 -10.57
CA TYR A 255 -8.41 -22.67 -9.67
C TYR A 255 -9.08 -21.32 -9.86
N PHE A 256 -9.18 -20.52 -8.82
CA PHE A 256 -9.54 -19.11 -8.95
C PHE A 256 -8.72 -18.26 -8.00
N THR A 257 -8.36 -17.07 -8.48
CA THR A 257 -7.82 -16.01 -7.65
C THR A 257 -8.78 -14.84 -7.69
N THR A 258 -9.04 -14.23 -6.54
CA THR A 258 -9.76 -12.94 -6.46
C THR A 258 -8.77 -11.85 -6.11
N GLY A 259 -9.09 -10.58 -6.34
CA GLY A 259 -8.26 -9.45 -5.92
C GLY A 259 -8.65 -8.13 -6.57
N GLU A 260 -7.82 -7.11 -6.33
CA GLU A 260 -7.96 -5.77 -6.90
C GLU A 260 -6.73 -5.37 -7.73
N ASP A 261 -6.92 -4.34 -8.57
CA ASP A 261 -5.91 -3.72 -9.44
C ASP A 261 -5.12 -4.73 -10.29
N TRP A 262 -5.69 -5.07 -11.44
CA TRP A 262 -5.12 -6.01 -12.38
C TRP A 262 -3.80 -5.53 -13.00
N ASN A 263 -2.74 -6.30 -12.80
CA ASN A 263 -1.44 -6.12 -13.44
C ASN A 263 -1.34 -7.05 -14.66
N GLY A 264 -1.58 -6.51 -15.86
CA GLY A 264 -1.48 -7.23 -17.13
C GLY A 264 -0.14 -7.97 -17.32
N PRO A 265 1.02 -7.29 -17.23
CA PRO A 265 2.34 -7.93 -17.33
C PRO A 265 2.58 -9.08 -16.35
N LYS A 266 2.12 -8.97 -15.09
CA LYS A 266 2.22 -10.08 -14.11
C LYS A 266 1.10 -11.12 -14.25
N SER A 267 0.06 -10.84 -15.03
CA SER A 267 -1.19 -11.62 -15.10
C SER A 267 -1.78 -11.95 -13.72
N SER A 268 -1.75 -10.98 -12.81
CA SER A 268 -2.23 -11.13 -11.44
C SER A 268 -2.82 -9.84 -10.86
N PHE A 269 -3.52 -9.97 -9.74
CA PHE A 269 -3.94 -8.85 -8.91
C PHE A 269 -2.79 -8.35 -8.03
N THR A 270 -2.78 -7.06 -7.69
CA THR A 270 -1.73 -6.46 -6.84
C THR A 270 -2.15 -6.33 -5.38
N ARG A 271 -3.46 -6.34 -5.09
CA ARG A 271 -4.02 -6.11 -3.74
C ARG A 271 -5.11 -7.12 -3.40
N GLU A 272 -5.21 -7.38 -2.09
CA GLU A 272 -6.26 -8.15 -1.43
C GLU A 272 -6.56 -9.54 -2.02
N CYS A 273 -5.54 -10.25 -2.51
CA CYS A 273 -5.79 -11.45 -3.30
C CYS A 273 -6.14 -12.69 -2.44
N SER A 274 -7.15 -13.45 -2.88
CA SER A 274 -7.33 -14.85 -2.46
C SER A 274 -6.79 -15.79 -3.55
N PHE A 275 -6.39 -16.99 -3.16
CA PHE A 275 -5.97 -18.08 -4.04
C PHE A 275 -6.65 -19.37 -3.57
N GLU A 276 -7.56 -19.89 -4.39
CA GLU A 276 -8.41 -21.02 -4.06
C GLU A 276 -8.51 -21.99 -5.24
N LYS A 277 -8.91 -23.23 -4.94
CA LYS A 277 -9.35 -24.22 -5.93
C LYS A 277 -10.71 -24.76 -5.51
N PHE A 278 -11.49 -25.22 -6.49
CA PHE A 278 -12.57 -26.15 -6.22
C PHE A 278 -11.99 -27.55 -5.95
N ASP A 279 -12.58 -28.24 -4.97
CA ASP A 279 -12.17 -29.61 -4.64
C ASP A 279 -12.70 -30.62 -5.67
N ASP A 280 -13.87 -30.35 -6.26
CA ASP A 280 -14.47 -31.14 -7.32
C ASP A 280 -13.91 -30.76 -8.71
N HIS A 281 -13.65 -31.78 -9.53
CA HIS A 281 -13.21 -31.57 -10.92
C HIS A 281 -14.34 -31.15 -11.85
N ALA A 282 -14.05 -30.17 -12.72
CA ALA A 282 -14.93 -29.80 -13.82
C ALA A 282 -14.81 -30.83 -14.96
N ASN A 283 -15.78 -31.72 -15.07
CA ASN A 283 -15.80 -32.80 -16.06
C ASN A 283 -16.64 -32.41 -17.28
N PHE A 284 -15.99 -32.17 -18.42
CA PHE A 284 -16.65 -31.94 -19.70
C PHE A 284 -16.65 -33.21 -20.56
N LYS A 285 -17.82 -33.58 -21.08
CA LYS A 285 -18.00 -34.70 -22.00
C LYS A 285 -18.79 -34.21 -23.22
N THR A 286 -18.47 -34.77 -24.38
CA THR A 286 -19.21 -34.60 -25.64
C THR A 286 -19.47 -35.99 -26.20
N VAL A 287 -20.72 -36.32 -26.53
CA VAL A 287 -21.12 -37.61 -27.10
C VAL A 287 -22.06 -37.42 -28.28
N ARG A 288 -21.86 -38.20 -29.34
CA ARG A 288 -22.83 -38.31 -30.43
C ARG A 288 -24.00 -39.19 -29.97
N VAL A 289 -25.21 -38.77 -30.30
CA VAL A 289 -26.46 -39.49 -30.01
C VAL A 289 -27.32 -39.52 -31.27
N THR A 290 -28.30 -40.41 -31.32
CA THR A 290 -29.31 -40.39 -32.40
C THR A 290 -29.98 -39.02 -32.43
N GLY A 291 -29.90 -38.32 -33.58
CA GLY A 291 -30.45 -36.98 -33.74
C GLY A 291 -29.54 -35.81 -33.33
N GLY A 292 -28.30 -36.01 -32.87
CA GLY A 292 -27.40 -34.88 -32.63
C GLY A 292 -26.14 -35.16 -31.80
N THR A 293 -25.66 -34.13 -31.11
CA THR A 293 -24.50 -34.20 -30.21
C THR A 293 -24.86 -33.59 -28.86
N GLN A 294 -24.74 -34.36 -27.78
CA GLN A 294 -24.87 -33.87 -26.41
C GLN A 294 -23.51 -33.44 -25.87
N TYR A 295 -23.47 -32.37 -25.10
CA TYR A 295 -22.25 -31.84 -24.49
C TYR A 295 -22.52 -31.22 -23.11
N THR A 296 -21.52 -31.23 -22.24
CA THR A 296 -21.66 -30.68 -20.87
C THR A 296 -21.71 -29.14 -20.86
N VAL A 297 -22.67 -28.60 -20.10
CA VAL A 297 -22.71 -27.19 -19.70
C VAL A 297 -22.54 -27.13 -18.18
N LEU A 298 -21.51 -26.45 -17.69
CA LEU A 298 -21.26 -26.24 -16.26
C LEU A 298 -21.46 -24.79 -15.86
N THR A 299 -21.87 -24.57 -14.61
CA THR A 299 -21.92 -23.24 -13.98
C THR A 299 -21.21 -23.29 -12.63
N PHE A 300 -20.14 -22.51 -12.46
CA PHE A 300 -19.51 -22.28 -11.16
C PHE A 300 -19.90 -20.92 -10.60
N THR A 301 -19.99 -20.84 -9.28
CA THR A 301 -20.30 -19.61 -8.55
C THR A 301 -19.21 -19.40 -7.51
N LEU A 302 -18.57 -18.22 -7.49
CA LEU A 302 -17.34 -17.97 -6.73
C LEU A 302 -17.57 -17.48 -5.28
N ASN A 303 -18.82 -17.44 -4.81
CA ASN A 303 -19.15 -17.09 -3.43
C ASN A 303 -19.53 -18.33 -2.61
N LYS A 304 -19.10 -18.36 -1.35
CA LYS A 304 -19.42 -19.43 -0.40
C LYS A 304 -20.89 -19.31 0.04
N VAL A 305 -21.76 -20.05 -0.64
CA VAL A 305 -23.19 -20.16 -0.28
C VAL A 305 -23.36 -21.19 0.85
N LEU A 306 -24.13 -20.82 1.88
CA LEU A 306 -24.68 -21.78 2.84
C LEU A 306 -25.52 -22.82 2.08
N GLY A 307 -25.18 -24.10 2.22
CA GLY A 307 -25.81 -25.19 1.47
C GLY A 307 -25.29 -25.40 0.03
N GLY A 308 -24.20 -24.75 -0.37
CA GLY A 308 -23.57 -25.00 -1.67
C GLY A 308 -22.77 -26.32 -1.72
N ASN A 309 -22.92 -27.08 -2.81
CA ASN A 309 -22.21 -28.37 -2.99
C ASN A 309 -20.72 -28.22 -3.30
N ALA A 310 -20.29 -27.06 -3.80
CA ALA A 310 -18.92 -26.84 -4.26
C ALA A 310 -18.01 -26.43 -3.09
N ARG A 311 -17.20 -27.37 -2.60
CA ARG A 311 -16.17 -27.10 -1.60
C ARG A 311 -14.94 -26.45 -2.25
N THR A 312 -14.31 -25.51 -1.54
CA THR A 312 -13.08 -24.85 -1.96
C THR A 312 -11.99 -25.01 -0.91
N SER A 313 -10.76 -25.22 -1.39
CA SER A 313 -9.54 -25.25 -0.60
C SER A 313 -8.64 -24.06 -0.95
N THR A 314 -8.06 -23.42 0.04
CA THR A 314 -7.01 -22.41 -0.14
C THR A 314 -5.79 -23.04 -0.80
N VAL A 315 -5.14 -22.31 -1.71
CA VAL A 315 -3.92 -22.73 -2.43
C VAL A 315 -2.80 -21.73 -2.11
N PRO A 316 -1.61 -22.18 -1.66
CA PRO A 316 -0.47 -21.30 -1.49
C PRO A 316 -0.14 -20.54 -2.78
N ALA A 317 0.16 -19.24 -2.70
CA ALA A 317 0.36 -18.40 -3.89
C ALA A 317 1.51 -18.86 -4.81
N ALA A 318 2.48 -19.61 -4.26
CA ALA A 318 3.58 -20.24 -4.98
C ALA A 318 3.17 -21.51 -5.76
N GLU A 319 2.12 -22.20 -5.32
CA GLU A 319 1.58 -23.43 -5.93
C GLU A 319 0.47 -23.13 -6.96
N PHE A 320 -0.02 -21.89 -7.00
CA PHE A 320 -1.08 -21.48 -7.92
C PHE A 320 -0.59 -21.57 -9.39
N PRO A 321 -1.38 -22.14 -10.32
CA PRO A 321 -0.94 -22.38 -11.69
C PRO A 321 -0.64 -21.10 -12.48
N SER A 322 0.30 -21.24 -13.43
CA SER A 322 0.84 -20.15 -14.26
C SER A 322 0.08 -19.92 -15.55
#